data_AF-A0A940VYV3-F1
#
_entry.id   AF-A0A940VYV3-F1
#
_cell.length_a   1.000
_cell.length_b   1.000
_cell.length_c   1.000
_cell.angle_alpha   90.00
_cell.angle_beta   90.00
_cell.angle_gamma   90.00
#
_symmetry.space_group_name_H-M   'P 1'
#
loop_
_entity.id
_entity.type
_entity.pdbx_description
1 polymer ?
#
loop_
_entity_poly.entity_id
_entity_poly.type
_entity_poly.pdbx_seq_one_letter_code
_entity_poly.pdbx_strand_id
1 'polypeptide(L)'
;MNLYLWRHNRKFHSWSMFSEPCVHQSLYTDAIAIAIAESAEEALELLESREEGWLIEELRRIPPRVFPLDSPAILFSDIRSE
;
A
#
# COMPACT_ATOMS: atom_id res chain seq x y z
N MET A 1 -3.15 2.77 18.27
CA MET A 1 -2.82 3.22 16.90
C MET A 1 -1.49 2.67 16.40
N ASN A 2 -1.51 2.13 15.19
CA ASN A 2 -0.35 1.73 14.40
C ASN A 2 -0.39 2.43 13.04
N LEU A 3 0.74 2.47 12.36
CA LEU A 3 0.82 2.84 10.96
C LEU A 3 0.88 1.59 10.08
N TYR A 4 0.03 1.54 9.08
CA TYR A 4 -0.11 0.46 8.10
C TYR A 4 0.41 0.96 6.76
N LEU A 5 1.42 0.28 6.21
CA LEU A 5 2.06 0.63 4.94
C LEU A 5 1.91 -0.51 3.95
N TRP A 6 1.21 -0.24 2.85
CA TRP A 6 1.22 -1.06 1.64
C TRP A 6 2.16 -0.46 0.62
N ARG A 7 3.02 -1.28 0.02
CA ARG A 7 3.84 -0.90 -1.13
C ARG A 7 3.80 -2.01 -2.17
N HIS A 8 3.40 -1.68 -3.38
CA HIS A 8 3.39 -2.61 -4.50
C HIS A 8 4.18 -2.02 -5.68
N ASN A 9 5.20 -2.75 -6.14
CA ASN A 9 6.08 -2.30 -7.21
C ASN A 9 5.89 -3.14 -8.47
N ARG A 10 5.89 -2.44 -9.61
CA ARG A 10 5.56 -2.92 -10.94
C ARG A 10 6.72 -2.76 -11.95
N LYS A 11 7.97 -2.54 -11.50
CA LYS A 11 9.12 -2.22 -12.39
C LYS A 11 9.62 -3.38 -13.26
N PHE A 12 9.36 -4.65 -12.95
CA PHE A 12 9.95 -5.80 -13.66
C PHE A 12 8.92 -6.74 -14.30
N HIS A 13 7.86 -6.19 -14.90
CA HIS A 13 6.86 -7.01 -15.57
C HIS A 13 7.37 -7.59 -16.89
N SER A 14 7.82 -8.84 -16.86
CA SER A 14 7.90 -9.69 -18.04
C SER A 14 6.49 -10.13 -18.46
N TRP A 15 6.26 -10.16 -19.77
CA TRP A 15 5.00 -10.39 -20.52
C TRP A 15 4.12 -11.61 -20.15
N SER A 16 4.36 -12.35 -19.05
CA SER A 16 3.66 -13.62 -18.74
C SER A 16 2.97 -13.71 -17.37
N MET A 17 2.66 -12.61 -16.67
CA MET A 17 2.04 -12.68 -15.33
C MET A 17 0.54 -12.33 -15.36
N PHE A 18 -0.28 -13.32 -15.72
CA PHE A 18 -1.75 -13.24 -15.66
C PHE A 18 -2.30 -13.15 -14.22
N SER A 19 -1.44 -13.22 -13.19
CA SER A 19 -1.82 -13.32 -11.78
C SER A 19 -1.15 -12.28 -10.87
N GLU A 20 -0.54 -11.24 -11.44
CA GLU A 20 0.14 -10.23 -10.65
C GLU A 20 -0.86 -9.26 -10.02
N PRO A 21 -0.79 -9.01 -8.69
CA PRO A 21 -1.80 -8.23 -8.02
C PRO A 21 -1.80 -6.78 -8.52
N CYS A 22 -3.00 -6.23 -8.70
CA CYS A 22 -3.17 -4.85 -9.13
C CYS A 22 -3.86 -4.08 -8.00
N VAL A 23 -3.11 -3.27 -7.26
CA VAL A 23 -3.64 -2.61 -6.05
C VAL A 23 -4.32 -1.26 -6.30
N HIS A 24 -4.33 -0.76 -7.54
CA HIS A 24 -4.88 0.56 -7.87
C HIS A 24 -5.43 0.58 -9.31
N GLN A 25 -6.48 1.36 -9.56
CA GLN A 25 -7.09 1.50 -10.89
C GLN A 25 -6.21 2.26 -11.90
N SER A 26 -5.37 3.18 -11.42
CA SER A 26 -4.41 3.91 -12.25
C SER A 26 -3.22 3.05 -12.68
N LEU A 27 -2.52 3.47 -13.74
CA LEU A 27 -1.22 2.91 -14.10
C LEU A 27 -0.15 3.40 -13.12
N TYR A 28 0.66 2.49 -12.56
CA TYR A 28 1.73 2.82 -11.64
C TYR A 28 2.92 1.86 -11.80
N THR A 29 4.12 2.36 -11.49
CA THR A 29 5.33 1.54 -11.31
C THR A 29 5.62 1.26 -9.84
N ASP A 30 5.13 2.11 -8.93
CA ASP A 30 5.31 1.98 -7.48
C ASP A 30 4.10 2.65 -6.80
N ALA A 31 3.22 1.85 -6.20
CA ALA A 31 2.07 2.31 -5.43
C ALA A 31 2.37 2.20 -3.94
N ILE A 32 2.10 3.25 -3.18
CA ILE A 32 2.32 3.30 -1.73
C ILE A 32 1.04 3.84 -1.08
N ALA A 33 0.44 3.07 -0.16
CA ALA A 33 -0.65 3.52 0.69
C ALA A 33 -0.18 3.48 2.15
N ILE A 34 -0.44 4.55 2.89
CA ILE A 34 -0.08 4.66 4.31
C ILE A 34 -1.29 5.17 5.08
N ALA A 35 -1.68 4.47 6.13
CA ALA A 35 -2.77 4.85 7.01
C ALA A 35 -2.38 4.67 8.47
N ILE A 36 -2.89 5.52 9.35
CA ILE A 36 -2.82 5.36 10.80
C ILE A 36 -4.19 4.89 11.27
N ALA A 37 -4.24 3.75 11.96
CA ALA A 37 -5.48 3.14 12.42
C ALA A 37 -5.24 2.26 13.66
N GLU A 38 -6.31 1.78 14.31
CA GLU A 38 -6.22 0.76 15.36
C GLU A 38 -6.11 -0.66 14.78
N SER A 39 -6.57 -0.88 13.54
CA SER A 39 -6.49 -2.17 12.87
C SER A 39 -6.21 -2.05 11.37
N ALA A 40 -5.79 -3.15 10.74
CA ALA A 40 -5.59 -3.19 9.29
C ALA A 40 -6.92 -3.00 8.53
N GLU A 41 -8.03 -3.50 9.06
CA GLU A 41 -9.35 -3.34 8.42
C GLU A 41 -9.81 -1.88 8.46
N GLU A 42 -9.67 -1.21 9.61
CA GLU A 42 -9.97 0.23 9.72
C GLU A 42 -9.08 1.06 8.77
N ALA A 43 -7.80 0.70 8.63
CA ALA A 43 -6.93 1.35 7.65
C ALA A 43 -7.41 1.16 6.20
N LEU A 44 -7.95 -0.02 5.86
CA LEU A 44 -8.53 -0.29 4.54
C LEU A 44 -9.83 0.47 4.32
N GLU A 45 -10.72 0.53 5.31
CA GLU A 45 -11.96 1.33 5.27
C GLU A 45 -11.64 2.81 5.05
N LEU A 46 -10.60 3.34 5.70
CA LEU A 46 -10.13 4.71 5.48
C LEU A 46 -9.64 4.93 4.04
N LEU A 47 -8.90 3.98 3.46
CA LEU A 47 -8.47 4.06 2.07
C LEU A 47 -9.65 3.98 1.09
N GLU A 48 -10.65 3.14 1.38
CA GLU A 48 -11.87 3.01 0.58
C GLU A 48 -12.70 4.30 0.59
N SER A 49 -12.87 4.90 1.78
CA SER A 49 -13.67 6.13 1.98
C SER A 49 -13.13 7.35 1.23
N ARG A 50 -11.87 7.32 0.79
CA ARG A 50 -11.23 8.39 0.02
C ARG A 50 -11.55 8.34 -1.48
N GLU A 51 -12.10 7.22 -1.96
CA GLU A 51 -12.48 7.02 -3.37
C GLU A 51 -11.34 7.30 -4.37
N GLU A 52 -10.08 7.11 -3.95
CA GLU A 52 -8.88 7.40 -4.77
C GLU A 52 -8.58 6.32 -5.82
N GLY A 53 -9.34 5.22 -5.83
CA GLY A 53 -9.17 4.10 -6.78
C GLY A 53 -8.29 2.95 -6.26
N TRP A 54 -8.06 2.87 -4.95
CA TRP A 54 -7.44 1.73 -4.28
C TRP A 54 -8.30 0.47 -4.41
N LEU A 55 -7.68 -0.66 -4.77
CA LEU A 55 -8.35 -1.94 -4.89
C LEU A 55 -8.22 -2.70 -3.57
N ILE A 56 -9.17 -2.47 -2.66
CA ILE A 56 -9.14 -2.96 -1.28
C ILE A 56 -9.00 -4.48 -1.20
N GLU A 57 -9.70 -5.24 -2.04
CA GLU A 57 -9.57 -6.71 -2.07
C GLU A 57 -8.15 -7.17 -2.42
N GLU A 58 -7.46 -6.44 -3.30
CA GLU A 58 -6.07 -6.74 -3.65
C GLU A 58 -5.12 -6.32 -2.52
N LEU A 59 -5.40 -5.22 -1.83
CA LEU A 59 -4.67 -4.82 -0.62
C LEU A 59 -4.88 -5.81 0.54
N ARG A 60 -6.05 -6.44 0.68
CA ARG A 60 -6.27 -7.50 1.69
C ARG A 60 -5.40 -8.73 1.41
N ARG A 61 -5.12 -9.03 0.14
CA ARG A 61 -4.24 -10.13 -0.26
C ARG A 61 -2.76 -9.85 0.00
N ILE A 62 -2.39 -8.59 0.23
CA ILE A 62 -1.02 -8.15 0.48
C ILE A 62 -0.93 -7.60 1.91
N PRO A 63 -0.35 -8.35 2.87
CA PRO A 63 -0.29 -7.90 4.25
C PRO A 63 0.51 -6.59 4.35
N PRO A 64 -0.02 -5.55 5.05
CA PRO A 64 0.71 -4.31 5.27
C PRO A 64 1.90 -4.55 6.19
N ARG A 65 2.90 -3.68 6.07
CA ARG A 65 3.88 -3.50 7.16
C ARG A 65 3.22 -2.66 8.25
N VAL A 66 3.27 -3.15 9.49
CA VAL A 66 2.66 -2.51 10.64
C VAL A 66 3.75 -1.95 11.55
N PHE A 67 3.62 -0.66 11.87
CA PHE A 67 4.57 0.04 12.72
C PHE A 67 3.85 0.60 13.96
N PRO A 68 4.25 0.19 15.18
CA PRO A 68 3.78 0.83 16.40
C PRO A 68 4.16 2.31 16.42
N LEU A 69 3.24 3.15 16.93
CA LEU A 69 3.46 4.60 17.08
C LEU A 69 3.85 4.98 18.52
N ASP A 70 4.54 4.09 19.22
CA ASP A 70 4.96 4.26 20.62
C ASP A 70 6.31 4.98 20.78
N SER A 71 7.04 5.17 19.69
CA SER A 71 8.38 5.76 19.68
C SER A 71 8.68 6.49 18.36
N PRO A 72 9.61 7.47 18.35
CA PRO A 72 10.02 8.13 17.12
C PRO A 72 10.65 7.14 16.11
N ALA A 73 10.19 7.18 14.86
CA ALA A 73 10.68 6.31 13.81
C ALA A 73 10.70 7.00 12.44
N ILE A 74 11.66 6.63 11.59
CA ILE A 74 11.63 6.94 10.15
C ILE A 74 10.86 5.81 9.46
N LEU A 75 9.69 6.14 8.93
CA LEU A 75 8.78 5.14 8.36
C LEU A 75 8.96 4.96 6.86
N PHE A 76 9.31 6.05 6.16
CA PHE A 76 9.56 6.03 4.73
C PHE A 76 10.55 7.13 4.36
N SER A 77 11.57 6.75 3.60
CA SER A 77 12.51 7.66 2.94
C SER A 77 12.82 7.08 1.57
N ASP A 78 12.65 7.85 0.51
CA ASP A 78 12.85 7.39 -0.86
C ASP A 78 13.63 8.43 -1.65
N ILE A 79 14.53 7.94 -2.51
CA ILE A 79 15.28 8.74 -3.47
C ILE A 79 14.97 8.15 -4.83
N ARG A 80 14.20 8.88 -5.64
CA ARG A 80 13.83 8.45 -6.99
C ARG A 80 14.71 9.20 -7.99
N SER A 81 15.60 8.47 -8.66
CA SER A 81 16.27 8.93 -9.88
C SER A 81 15.42 8.52 -11.09
N GLU A 82 15.28 9.43 -12.06
CA GLU A 82 14.66 9.17 -13.36
C GLU A 82 15.41 8.08 -14.14
#